data_AF-A0A382JZ10-F1
#
_entry.id   AF-A0A382JZ10-F1
#
_cell.length_a   1.000
_cell.length_b   1.000
_cell.length_c   1.000
_cell.angle_alpha   90.00
_cell.angle_beta   90.00
_cell.angle_gamma   90.00
#
_symmetry.space_group_name_H-M   'P 1'
#
loop_
_entity.id
_entity.type
_entity.pdbx_description
1 polymer ?
#
loop_
_entity_poly.entity_id
_entity_poly.type
_entity_poly.pdbx_seq_one_letter_code
_entity_poly.pdbx_strand_id
1 'polypeptide(L)'
;LTDNALLALEDGSLFYGVSFGIDGEATGEVVFNTAMTGYQEILTDPSYYQQIVTLTHPHIGNVGANSEDEESDHVYVSGLEIRDLPIVISNWRATD
;
A
#
# COMPACT_ATOMS: atom_id res chain seq x y z
N LEU A 1 6.32 -13.49 6.17
CA LEU A 1 5.46 -12.48 6.81
C LEU A 1 5.07 -13.01 8.18
N THR A 2 5.89 -12.74 9.19
CA THR A 2 5.69 -13.21 10.58
C THR A 2 5.53 -12.07 11.57
N ASP A 3 5.80 -10.84 11.13
CA ASP A 3 5.80 -9.67 11.97
C ASP A 3 4.39 -9.08 12.02
N ASN A 4 3.87 -8.90 13.23
CA ASN A 4 2.52 -8.41 13.42
C ASN A 4 2.45 -6.90 13.16
N ALA A 5 1.35 -6.46 12.56
CA ALA A 5 1.04 -5.04 12.37
C ALA A 5 -0.33 -4.71 12.98
N LEU A 6 -0.52 -3.44 13.35
CA LEU A 6 -1.76 -2.92 13.91
C LEU A 6 -2.08 -1.56 13.28
N LEU A 7 -3.26 -1.43 12.70
CA LEU A 7 -3.89 -0.14 12.43
C LEU A 7 -4.84 0.20 13.57
N ALA A 8 -4.67 1.39 14.15
CA ALA A 8 -5.56 1.94 15.15
C ALA A 8 -6.19 3.25 14.63
N LEU A 9 -7.51 3.35 14.72
CA LEU A 9 -8.26 4.54 14.32
C LEU A 9 -8.62 5.39 15.53
N GLU A 10 -8.87 6.68 15.30
CA GLU A 10 -9.25 7.65 16.34
C GLU A 10 -10.52 7.24 17.10
N ASP A 11 -11.46 6.56 16.43
CA ASP A 11 -12.69 6.05 17.04
C ASP A 11 -12.50 4.84 17.98
N GLY A 12 -11.27 4.35 18.10
CA GLY A 12 -10.90 3.19 18.90
C GLY A 12 -10.97 1.86 18.16
N SER A 13 -11.32 1.86 16.87
CA SER A 13 -11.28 0.66 16.03
C SER A 13 -9.84 0.17 15.84
N LEU A 14 -9.65 -1.15 15.96
CA LEU A 14 -8.35 -1.81 15.83
C LEU A 14 -8.40 -2.89 14.75
N PHE A 15 -7.47 -2.83 13.81
CA PHE A 15 -7.32 -3.81 12.72
C PHE A 15 -5.96 -4.48 12.81
N TYR A 16 -5.97 -5.78 13.11
CA TYR A 16 -4.76 -6.57 13.23
C TYR A 16 -4.39 -7.18 11.88
N GLY A 17 -3.11 -7.07 11.52
CA GLY A 17 -2.58 -7.55 10.26
C GLY A 17 -1.15 -8.07 10.39
N VAL A 18 -0.52 -8.26 9.25
CA VAL A 18 0.86 -8.71 9.14
C VAL A 18 1.64 -7.66 8.37
N SER A 19 2.81 -7.27 8.88
CA SER A 19 3.71 -6.35 8.19
C SER A 19 4.29 -7.03 6.97
N PHE A 20 4.26 -6.32 5.84
CA PHE A 20 4.92 -6.70 4.58
C PHE A 20 5.80 -5.58 4.01
N GLY A 21 5.80 -4.41 4.67
CA GLY A 21 6.57 -3.24 4.27
C GLY A 21 7.75 -3.01 5.20
N ILE A 22 8.04 -1.73 5.44
CA ILE A 22 9.13 -1.29 6.32
C ILE A 22 8.64 -1.33 7.78
N ASP A 23 9.49 -1.79 8.69
CA ASP A 23 9.23 -1.74 10.12
C ASP A 23 9.21 -0.30 10.64
N GLY A 24 8.21 0.04 11.44
CA GLY A 24 8.10 1.37 12.04
C GLY A 24 6.67 1.71 12.43
N GLU A 25 6.45 2.99 12.71
CA GLU A 25 5.14 3.57 12.92
C GLU A 25 4.87 4.64 11.86
N ALA A 26 3.61 4.73 11.43
CA ALA A 26 3.14 5.78 10.55
C ALA A 26 1.85 6.37 11.13
N THR A 27 1.61 7.64 10.85
CA THR A 27 0.38 8.33 11.25
C THR A 27 -0.08 9.19 10.07
N GLY A 28 -1.37 9.21 9.83
CA GLY A 28 -1.94 9.95 8.72
C GLY A 28 -3.46 9.82 8.68
N GLU A 29 -4.07 10.54 7.75
CA GLU A 29 -5.49 10.38 7.44
C GLU A 29 -5.70 9.04 6.73
N VAL A 30 -6.59 8.20 7.26
CA VAL A 30 -6.95 6.94 6.61
C VAL A 30 -7.96 7.22 5.49
N VAL A 31 -7.57 6.89 4.26
CA VAL A 31 -8.39 7.08 3.06
C VAL A 31 -8.53 5.75 2.32
N PHE A 32 -9.63 5.55 1.58
CA PHE A 32 -9.78 4.37 0.74
C PHE A 32 -9.85 4.74 -0.75
N ASN A 33 -9.23 3.90 -1.59
CA ASN A 33 -9.31 4.03 -3.04
C ASN A 33 -9.88 2.74 -3.66
N THR A 34 -10.83 2.92 -4.59
CA THR A 34 -11.57 1.84 -5.27
C THR A 34 -10.93 1.37 -6.58
N ALA A 35 -9.75 1.90 -6.92
CA ALA A 35 -8.96 1.44 -8.06
C ALA A 35 -8.63 -0.05 -7.92
N MET A 36 -8.83 -0.79 -9.00
CA MET A 36 -8.53 -2.23 -9.07
C MET A 36 -7.13 -2.52 -9.62
N THR A 37 -6.47 -1.51 -10.18
CA THR A 37 -5.16 -1.56 -10.84
C THR A 37 -4.42 -0.25 -10.58
N GLY A 38 -3.13 -0.22 -10.90
CA GLY A 38 -2.35 1.01 -10.81
C GLY A 38 -2.00 1.41 -9.37
N TYR A 39 -1.68 0.42 -8.52
CA TYR A 39 -1.35 0.69 -7.13
C TYR A 39 -0.02 1.43 -6.98
N GLN A 40 0.93 1.25 -7.90
CA GLN A 40 2.23 1.91 -7.82
C GLN A 40 2.09 3.41 -8.05
N GLU A 41 1.30 3.78 -9.07
CA GLU A 41 0.95 5.15 -9.40
C GLU A 41 0.31 5.84 -8.19
N ILE A 42 -0.64 5.18 -7.52
CA ILE A 42 -1.28 5.67 -6.29
C ILE A 42 -0.26 5.90 -5.16
N LEU A 43 0.68 4.98 -4.97
CA LEU A 43 1.70 5.09 -3.92
C LEU A 43 2.66 6.26 -4.15
N THR A 44 2.92 6.57 -5.42
CA THR A 44 3.82 7.65 -5.84
C THR A 44 3.12 8.98 -6.13
N ASP A 45 1.79 9.09 -6.03
CA ASP A 45 1.10 10.36 -6.24
C ASP A 45 1.29 11.30 -5.03
N PRO A 46 1.87 12.51 -5.21
CA PRO A 46 2.08 13.48 -4.15
C PRO A 46 0.81 13.91 -3.41
N SER A 47 -0.37 13.70 -4.00
CA SER A 47 -1.67 14.01 -3.41
C SER A 47 -1.98 13.18 -2.17
N TYR A 48 -1.33 12.02 -2.00
CA TYR A 48 -1.48 11.14 -0.83
C TYR A 48 -0.48 11.44 0.30
N TYR A 49 0.21 12.57 0.26
CA TYR A 49 1.11 12.97 1.34
C TYR A 49 0.37 13.00 2.70
N GLN A 50 0.97 12.40 3.73
CA GLN A 50 0.37 12.24 5.07
C GLN A 50 -0.93 11.40 5.12
N GLN A 51 -1.17 10.58 4.11
CA GLN A 51 -2.32 9.66 4.08
C GLN A 51 -1.89 8.21 4.20
N ILE A 52 -2.70 7.42 4.91
CA ILE A 52 -2.62 5.96 4.94
C ILE A 52 -3.69 5.45 3.98
N VAL A 53 -3.26 4.78 2.92
CA VAL A 53 -4.16 4.39 1.82
C VAL A 53 -4.62 2.94 2.01
N THR A 54 -5.93 2.74 2.10
CA THR A 54 -6.57 1.43 2.06
C THR A 54 -7.06 1.12 0.66
N LEU A 55 -6.47 0.11 0.00
CA LEU A 55 -6.92 -0.33 -1.32
C LEU A 55 -8.04 -1.36 -1.17
N THR A 56 -9.18 -1.12 -1.82
CA THR A 56 -10.33 -2.04 -1.70
C THR A 56 -10.17 -3.31 -2.53
N HIS A 57 -9.30 -3.29 -3.56
CA HIS A 57 -9.04 -4.47 -4.37
C HIS A 57 -8.21 -5.47 -3.58
N PRO A 58 -8.62 -6.75 -3.49
CA PRO A 58 -8.05 -7.66 -2.51
C PRO A 58 -6.61 -8.06 -2.82
N HIS A 59 -6.23 -8.17 -4.09
CA HIS A 59 -4.89 -8.61 -4.51
C HIS A 59 -4.08 -7.44 -5.04
N ILE A 60 -3.25 -6.85 -4.19
CA ILE A 60 -2.36 -5.74 -4.55
C ILE A 60 -0.94 -6.27 -4.66
N GLY A 61 -0.20 -5.91 -5.72
CA GLY A 61 1.16 -6.42 -5.95
C GLY A 61 1.29 -7.48 -7.04
N ASN A 62 0.18 -7.85 -7.71
CA ASN A 62 0.17 -8.93 -8.69
C ASN A 62 1.03 -8.66 -9.94
N VAL A 63 1.28 -7.39 -10.24
CA VAL A 63 2.09 -6.95 -11.38
C VAL A 63 3.49 -6.48 -11.00
N GLY A 64 3.89 -6.60 -9.72
CA GLY A 64 5.20 -6.15 -9.23
C GLY A 64 5.34 -4.63 -9.26
N ALA A 65 6.56 -4.13 -9.27
CA ALA A 65 6.85 -2.73 -9.49
C ALA A 65 7.76 -2.53 -10.71
N ASN A 66 7.73 -1.33 -11.29
CA ASN A 66 8.66 -0.89 -12.33
C ASN A 66 8.78 0.64 -12.36
N SER A 67 9.89 1.17 -12.88
CA SER A 67 10.13 2.62 -12.89
C SER A 67 9.23 3.43 -13.85
N GLU A 68 8.52 2.78 -14.78
CA GLU A 68 7.65 3.49 -15.74
C GLU A 68 6.30 3.86 -15.12
N ASP A 69 5.89 3.15 -14.06
CA ASP A 69 4.62 3.35 -13.37
C ASP A 69 4.80 4.20 -12.08
N GLU A 70 5.93 4.91 -11.95
CA GLU A 70 6.15 5.93 -10.91
C GLU A 70 5.68 7.30 -11.40
N GLU A 71 4.69 7.89 -10.74
CA GLU A 71 4.19 9.25 -11.02
C GLU A 71 5.08 10.36 -10.43
N SER A 72 6.01 9.98 -9.56
CA SER A 72 6.97 10.91 -8.96
C SER A 72 8.19 10.19 -8.39
N ASP A 73 9.20 10.98 -8.01
CA ASP A 73 10.52 10.49 -7.59
C ASP A 73 10.51 9.66 -6.27
N HIS A 74 9.39 9.61 -5.53
CA HIS A 74 9.31 8.98 -4.21
C HIS A 74 7.92 8.38 -3.96
N VAL A 75 7.84 7.45 -3.00
CA VAL A 75 6.57 7.04 -2.40
C VAL A 75 6.10 8.14 -1.44
N TYR A 76 4.91 8.70 -1.68
CA TYR A 76 4.37 9.83 -0.89
C TYR A 76 3.38 9.40 0.19
N VAL A 77 2.78 8.20 0.06
CA VAL A 77 1.89 7.65 1.09
C VAL A 77 2.64 7.46 2.42
N SER A 78 1.95 7.68 3.53
CA SER A 78 2.48 7.38 4.86
C SER A 78 2.33 5.91 5.24
N GLY A 79 1.33 5.24 4.67
CA GLY A 79 1.11 3.81 4.89
C GLY A 79 0.23 3.22 3.80
N LEU A 80 0.29 1.90 3.68
CA LEU A 80 -0.52 1.12 2.76
C LEU A 80 -1.20 -0.03 3.51
N GLU A 81 -2.51 -0.15 3.31
CA GLU A 81 -3.33 -1.23 3.83
C GLU A 81 -3.97 -2.01 2.70
N ILE A 82 -3.77 -3.33 2.73
CA ILE A 82 -4.28 -4.26 1.72
C ILE A 82 -4.87 -5.48 2.38
N ARG A 83 -5.74 -6.18 1.65
CA ARG A 83 -6.34 -7.42 2.13
C ARG A 83 -5.42 -8.62 1.98
N ASP A 84 -4.74 -8.75 0.84
CA ASP A 84 -3.92 -9.89 0.48
C ASP A 84 -2.75 -9.46 -0.41
N LEU A 85 -1.55 -9.92 -0.06
CA LEU A 85 -0.35 -9.75 -0.87
C LEU A 85 -0.11 -11.05 -1.66
N PRO A 86 -0.08 -11.01 -3.00
CA PRO A 86 0.13 -12.20 -3.80
C PRO A 86 1.52 -12.78 -3.57
N ILE A 87 1.59 -14.12 -3.53
CA ILE A 87 2.85 -14.87 -3.34
C ILE A 87 3.75 -14.76 -4.59
N VAL A 88 3.14 -14.57 -5.76
CA VAL A 88 3.84 -14.57 -7.05
C VAL A 88 3.48 -13.30 -7.81
N ILE A 89 4.53 -12.61 -8.26
CA ILE A 89 4.45 -11.50 -9.21
C ILE A 89 4.44 -12.10 -10.63
N SER A 90 3.52 -11.64 -11.48
CA SER A 90 3.36 -12.17 -12.83
C SER A 90 3.00 -11.09 -13.83
N ASN A 91 3.97 -10.26 -14.18
CA ASN A 91 3.87 -9.30 -15.27
C ASN A 91 5.19 -9.23 -16.05
N TRP A 92 5.11 -9.07 -17.37
CA TRP A 92 6.29 -8.98 -18.23
C TRP A 92 7.10 -7.68 -18.03
N ARG A 93 6.47 -6.63 -17.49
CA ARG A 93 7.08 -5.35 -17.13
C ARG A 93 7.65 -5.34 -15.71
N ALA A 94 7.33 -6.33 -14.87
CA ALA A 94 7.79 -6.35 -13.49
C ALA A 94 9.31 -6.43 -13.43
N THR A 95 9.93 -5.52 -12.69
CA THR A 95 11.37 -5.56 -12.38
C THR A 95 11.62 -5.96 -10.93
N ASP A 96 10.64 -5.76 -10.06
CA ASP A 96 10.68 -6.03 -8.62
C ASP A 96 9.38 -6.67 -8.12
#